data_AF-A0A5C5U322-F1
#
_entry.id   AF-A0A5C5U322-F1
#
_cell.length_a   1.000
_cell.length_b   1.000
_cell.length_c   1.000
_cell.angle_alpha   90.00
_cell.angle_beta   90.00
_cell.angle_gamma   90.00
#
_symmetry.space_group_name_H-M   'P 1'
#
loop_
_entity.id
_entity.type
_entity.pdbx_description
1 polymer ?
#
loop_
_entity_poly.entity_id
_entity_poly.type
_entity_poly.pdbx_seq_one_letter_code
_entity_poly.pdbx_strand_id
1 'polypeptide(L)'
;MELVAVHLQTEAVSRSSGEEKDLFGRSSYNRYYYATFLCVRGLLRRLNAEWADLPHAAYPELLRGKVKKALQKGRASAQKTGDADVVRACNRACSAVLSLAKLMTESSATRVTADYYPEVPIQFSGVDRFSLRSVDITTAHSWLTEAQTYTMAIEEAWNQINA
;
A
#
# COMPACT_ATOMS: atom_id res chain seq x y z
N MET A 1 6.18 -11.52 3.51
CA MET A 1 4.76 -11.63 3.13
C MET A 1 4.59 -11.81 1.63
N GLU A 2 5.24 -11.00 0.79
CA GLU A 2 5.18 -11.13 -0.67
C GLU A 2 5.60 -12.51 -1.20
N LEU A 3 6.71 -13.08 -0.71
CA LEU A 3 7.13 -14.44 -1.08
C LEU A 3 6.02 -15.49 -0.85
N VAL A 4 5.29 -15.35 0.26
CA VAL A 4 4.16 -16.23 0.58
C VAL A 4 2.98 -15.96 -0.36
N ALA A 5 2.76 -14.71 -0.75
CA ALA A 5 1.74 -14.34 -1.72
C ALA A 5 1.99 -15.01 -3.08
N VAL A 6 3.23 -14.93 -3.58
CA VAL A 6 3.66 -15.58 -4.82
C VAL A 6 3.48 -17.09 -4.73
N HIS A 7 3.90 -17.72 -3.62
CA HIS A 7 3.71 -19.15 -3.43
C HIS A 7 2.23 -19.55 -3.48
N LEU A 8 1.36 -18.80 -2.78
CA LEU A 8 -0.08 -19.07 -2.77
C LEU A 8 -0.72 -18.84 -4.15
N GLN A 9 -0.23 -17.90 -4.95
CA GLN A 9 -0.67 -17.74 -6.33
C GLN A 9 -0.31 -18.98 -7.16
N THR A 10 0.93 -19.47 -7.06
CA THR A 10 1.36 -20.69 -7.75
C THR A 10 0.50 -21.89 -7.34
N GLU A 11 0.20 -22.03 -6.05
CA GLU A 11 -0.71 -23.06 -5.56
C GLU A 11 -2.12 -22.87 -6.15
N ALA A 12 -2.68 -21.65 -6.14
CA ALA A 12 -4.00 -21.38 -6.71
C ALA A 12 -4.12 -21.79 -8.17
N VAL A 13 -3.05 -21.63 -8.95
CA VAL A 13 -3.01 -22.03 -10.36
C VAL A 13 -2.90 -23.55 -10.52
N SER A 14 -2.14 -24.22 -9.66
CA SER A 14 -1.88 -25.66 -9.75
C SER A 14 -3.04 -26.55 -9.30
N ARG A 15 -3.98 -26.03 -8.50
CA ARG A 15 -5.14 -26.83 -8.02
C ARG A 15 -6.13 -27.17 -9.12
N SER A 16 -6.68 -28.38 -9.03
CA SER A 16 -7.74 -28.86 -9.92
C SER A 16 -9.14 -28.53 -9.39
N SER A 17 -9.32 -28.46 -8.08
CA SER A 17 -10.60 -28.10 -7.45
C SER A 17 -10.83 -26.59 -7.50
N GLY A 18 -11.98 -26.16 -8.02
CA GLY A 18 -12.36 -24.74 -8.05
C GLY A 18 -12.41 -24.10 -6.65
N GLU A 19 -12.78 -24.86 -5.62
CA GLU A 19 -12.79 -24.39 -4.23
C GLU A 19 -11.37 -24.13 -3.72
N GLU A 20 -10.44 -25.08 -3.92
CA GLU A 20 -9.06 -24.88 -3.48
C GLU A 20 -8.41 -23.72 -4.24
N LYS A 21 -8.65 -23.63 -5.55
CA LYS A 21 -8.19 -22.50 -6.38
C LYS A 21 -8.61 -21.16 -5.79
N ASP A 22 -9.87 -21.04 -5.39
CA ASP A 22 -10.43 -19.84 -4.78
C ASP A 22 -9.79 -19.53 -3.42
N LEU A 23 -9.65 -20.53 -2.53
CA LEU A 23 -9.01 -20.39 -1.21
C LEU A 23 -7.56 -19.89 -1.30
N PHE A 24 -6.75 -20.50 -2.16
CA PHE A 24 -5.36 -20.09 -2.38
C PHE A 24 -5.29 -18.72 -3.07
N GLY A 25 -6.16 -18.47 -4.06
CA GLY A 25 -6.24 -17.19 -4.78
C GLY A 25 -6.53 -16.01 -3.86
N ARG A 26 -7.57 -16.10 -3.02
CA ARG A 26 -7.89 -15.08 -2.00
C ARG A 26 -6.75 -14.88 -1.02
N SER A 27 -6.18 -15.99 -0.54
CA SER A 27 -5.07 -15.94 0.41
C SER A 27 -3.86 -15.22 -0.18
N SER A 28 -3.59 -15.33 -1.48
CA SER A 28 -2.51 -14.59 -2.14
C SER A 28 -2.74 -13.07 -2.09
N TYR A 29 -3.94 -12.57 -2.42
CA TYR A 29 -4.30 -11.14 -2.29
C TYR A 29 -4.08 -10.62 -0.87
N ASN A 30 -4.48 -11.40 0.14
CA ASN A 30 -4.26 -11.04 1.54
C ASN A 30 -2.78 -10.85 1.85
N ARG A 31 -1.93 -11.78 1.38
CA ARG A 31 -0.48 -11.71 1.63
C ARG A 31 0.18 -10.55 0.88
N TYR A 32 -0.27 -10.21 -0.34
CA TYR A 32 0.17 -8.98 -1.02
C TYR A 32 -0.20 -7.73 -0.21
N TYR A 33 -1.46 -7.61 0.20
CA TYR A 33 -1.90 -6.49 1.04
C TYR A 33 -1.08 -6.36 2.32
N TYR A 34 -0.84 -7.45 3.04
CA TYR A 34 -0.05 -7.39 4.27
C TYR A 34 1.42 -7.05 4.03
N ALA A 35 2.01 -7.45 2.91
CA ALA A 35 3.35 -7.01 2.54
C ALA A 35 3.41 -5.48 2.41
N THR A 36 2.47 -4.90 1.67
CA THR A 36 2.30 -3.46 1.48
C THR A 36 2.03 -2.75 2.81
N PHE A 37 1.08 -3.24 3.60
CA PHE A 37 0.73 -2.66 4.90
C PHE A 37 1.94 -2.61 5.85
N LEU A 38 2.74 -3.68 5.91
CA LEU A 38 3.93 -3.72 6.78
C LEU A 38 4.99 -2.71 6.35
N CYS A 39 5.16 -2.49 5.03
CA CYS A 39 6.02 -1.44 4.49
C CYS A 39 5.55 -0.05 4.96
N VAL A 40 4.25 0.25 4.80
CA VAL A 40 3.67 1.54 5.22
C VAL A 40 3.74 1.74 6.73
N ARG A 41 3.49 0.68 7.52
CA ARG A 41 3.66 0.72 8.98
C ARG A 41 5.11 1.06 9.36
N GLY A 42 6.07 0.52 8.63
CA GLY A 42 7.50 0.84 8.81
C GLY A 42 7.78 2.33 8.63
N LEU A 43 7.27 2.94 7.56
CA LEU A 43 7.36 4.39 7.35
C LEU A 43 6.73 5.15 8.52
N LEU A 44 5.47 4.86 8.85
CA LEU A 44 4.73 5.60 9.87
C LEU A 44 5.45 5.56 11.22
N ARG A 45 6.03 4.41 11.60
CA ARG A 45 6.86 4.27 12.80
C ARG A 45 8.04 5.23 12.82
N ARG A 46 8.72 5.41 11.67
CA ARG A 46 9.88 6.32 11.55
C ARG A 46 9.46 7.79 11.59
N LEU A 47 8.27 8.13 11.08
CA LEU A 47 7.74 9.49 11.17
C LEU A 47 7.26 9.83 12.59
N ASN A 48 6.59 8.88 13.24
CA ASN A 48 6.07 8.97 14.60
C ASN A 48 5.73 7.56 15.12
N ALA A 49 6.37 7.14 16.21
CA ALA A 49 6.24 5.77 16.73
C ALA A 49 4.78 5.37 17.04
N GLU A 50 3.97 6.28 17.60
CA GLU A 50 2.57 6.01 17.98
C GLU A 50 1.68 5.75 16.76
N TRP A 51 2.06 6.24 15.58
CA TRP A 51 1.26 6.03 14.36
C TRP A 51 1.33 4.59 13.85
N ALA A 52 2.37 3.84 14.25
CA ALA A 52 2.55 2.46 13.83
C ALA A 52 1.58 1.47 14.50
N ASP A 53 0.97 1.89 15.61
CA ASP A 53 0.07 1.07 16.42
C ASP A 53 -1.41 1.37 16.13
N LEU A 54 -1.69 2.31 15.23
CA LEU A 54 -3.04 2.59 14.79
C LEU A 54 -3.63 1.40 14.01
N PRO A 55 -4.96 1.23 14.03
CA PRO A 55 -5.63 0.26 13.17
C PRO A 55 -5.29 0.52 11.70
N HIS A 56 -5.04 -0.55 10.94
CA HIS A 56 -4.72 -0.48 9.51
C HIS A 56 -5.73 0.33 8.69
N ALA A 57 -7.02 0.34 9.06
CA ALA A 57 -8.06 1.14 8.43
C ALA A 57 -7.86 2.66 8.58
N ALA A 58 -7.11 3.10 9.60
CA ALA A 58 -6.85 4.52 9.87
C ALA A 58 -5.71 5.10 9.02
N TYR A 59 -4.88 4.25 8.39
CA TYR A 59 -3.66 4.68 7.71
C TYR A 59 -3.93 5.65 6.53
N PRO A 60 -4.92 5.41 5.64
CA PRO A 60 -5.22 6.35 4.56
C PRO A 60 -5.57 7.76 5.07
N GLU A 61 -6.37 7.85 6.13
CA GLU A 61 -6.76 9.14 6.71
C GLU A 61 -5.62 9.81 7.48
N LEU A 62 -4.79 9.04 8.17
CA LEU A 62 -3.56 9.56 8.77
C LEU A 62 -2.63 10.18 7.72
N LEU A 63 -2.44 9.49 6.60
CA LEU A 63 -1.63 9.95 5.46
C LEU A 63 -2.19 11.27 4.91
N ARG A 64 -3.47 11.29 4.51
CA ARG A 64 -4.15 12.48 3.96
C ARG A 64 -4.21 13.64 4.95
N GLY A 65 -4.32 13.32 6.24
CA GLY A 65 -4.43 14.27 7.33
C GLY A 65 -3.08 14.72 7.87
N LYS A 66 -2.56 13.99 8.87
CA LYS A 66 -1.41 14.44 9.67
C LYS A 66 -0.13 14.52 8.84
N VAL A 67 0.17 13.49 8.04
CA VAL A 67 1.42 13.43 7.26
C VAL A 67 1.45 14.52 6.21
N LYS A 68 0.39 14.62 5.39
CA LYS A 68 0.29 15.67 4.35
C LYS A 68 0.38 17.08 4.94
N LYS A 69 -0.33 17.36 6.04
CA LYS A 69 -0.31 18.68 6.69
C LYS A 69 1.09 19.05 7.20
N ALA A 70 1.82 18.12 7.78
CA ALA A 70 3.19 18.35 8.23
C ALA A 70 4.12 18.69 7.05
N LEU A 71 4.06 17.94 5.95
CA LEU A 71 4.83 18.22 4.74
C LEU A 71 4.46 19.58 4.12
N GLN A 72 3.18 19.94 4.09
CA GLN A 72 2.73 21.26 3.62
C GLN A 72 3.26 22.40 4.48
N LYS A 73 3.32 22.21 5.81
CA LYS A 73 3.90 23.18 6.74
C LYS A 73 5.40 23.32 6.50
N GLY A 74 6.12 22.21 6.38
CA GLY A 74 7.56 22.20 6.05
C GLY A 74 7.84 22.92 4.72
N ARG A 75 7.04 22.65 3.68
CA ARG A 75 7.10 23.38 2.41
C ARG A 75 6.94 24.89 2.59
N ALA A 76 5.94 25.31 3.35
CA ALA A 76 5.68 26.74 3.57
C ALA A 76 6.82 27.43 4.32
N SER A 77 7.48 26.74 5.26
CA SER A 77 8.70 27.24 5.91
C SER A 77 9.86 27.36 4.93
N ALA A 78 10.12 26.33 4.13
CA ALA A 78 11.19 26.33 3.12
C ALA A 78 10.99 27.43 2.05
N GLN A 79 9.75 27.72 1.68
CA GLN A 79 9.43 28.84 0.78
C GLN A 79 9.85 30.20 1.36
N LYS A 80 9.73 30.39 2.68
CA LYS A 80 10.13 31.65 3.34
C LYS A 80 11.65 31.81 3.41
N THR A 81 12.39 30.71 3.47
CA THR A 81 13.86 30.71 3.52
C THR A 81 14.51 30.62 2.14
N GLY A 82 13.72 30.43 1.08
CA GLY A 82 14.23 30.29 -0.29
C GLY A 82 14.84 28.92 -0.59
N ASP A 83 14.59 27.90 0.25
CA ASP A 83 15.11 26.55 0.06
C ASP A 83 14.32 25.79 -1.02
N ALA A 84 14.78 25.93 -2.26
CA ALA A 84 14.14 25.32 -3.41
C ALA A 84 14.17 23.79 -3.41
N ASP A 85 15.17 23.17 -2.76
CA ASP A 85 15.31 21.71 -2.70
C ASP A 85 14.25 21.11 -1.78
N VAL A 86 14.10 21.65 -0.57
CA VAL A 86 13.07 21.20 0.37
C VAL A 86 11.66 21.45 -0.18
N VAL A 87 11.45 22.55 -0.90
CA VAL A 87 10.17 22.81 -1.59
C VAL A 87 9.86 21.73 -2.62
N ARG A 88 10.83 21.35 -3.46
CA ARG A 88 10.67 20.26 -4.44
C ARG A 88 10.41 18.92 -3.76
N ALA A 89 11.17 18.59 -2.73
CA ALA A 89 11.01 17.35 -1.96
C ALA A 89 9.60 17.26 -1.35
N CYS A 90 9.14 18.32 -0.68
CA CYS A 90 7.80 18.36 -0.10
C CYS A 90 6.67 18.25 -1.13
N ASN A 91 6.84 18.82 -2.32
CA ASN A 91 5.86 18.68 -3.41
C ASN A 91 5.75 17.22 -3.89
N ARG A 92 6.89 16.57 -4.14
CA ARG A 92 6.92 15.14 -4.50
C ARG A 92 6.29 14.28 -3.40
N ALA A 93 6.66 14.54 -2.14
CA ALA A 93 6.14 13.82 -0.98
C ALA A 93 4.62 14.03 -0.82
N CYS A 94 4.08 15.23 -1.03
CA CYS A 94 2.64 15.46 -0.97
C CYS A 94 1.86 14.63 -2.01
N SER A 95 2.39 14.51 -3.24
CA SER A 95 1.81 13.64 -4.25
C SER A 95 1.92 12.17 -3.85
N ALA A 96 3.10 11.75 -3.37
CA ALA A 96 3.35 10.39 -2.90
C ALA A 96 2.42 9.99 -1.74
N VAL A 97 2.14 10.88 -0.79
CA VAL A 97 1.18 10.65 0.31
C VAL A 97 -0.21 10.35 -0.23
N LEU A 98 -0.68 11.09 -1.23
CA LEU A 98 -2.01 10.88 -1.81
C LEU A 98 -2.09 9.55 -2.56
N SER A 99 -1.06 9.23 -3.35
CA SER A 99 -0.96 7.94 -4.06
C SER A 99 -0.88 6.77 -3.09
N LEU A 100 -0.08 6.88 -2.02
CA LEU A 100 0.04 5.85 -0.99
C LEU A 100 -1.28 5.64 -0.25
N ALA A 101 -1.99 6.71 0.10
CA ALA A 101 -3.29 6.62 0.74
C ALA A 101 -4.33 5.95 -0.17
N LYS A 102 -4.31 6.27 -1.48
CA LYS A 102 -5.16 5.62 -2.48
C LYS A 102 -4.85 4.12 -2.57
N LEU A 103 -3.57 3.76 -2.76
CA LEU A 103 -3.10 2.38 -2.81
C LEU A 103 -3.53 1.57 -1.57
N MET A 104 -3.38 2.13 -0.38
CA MET A 104 -3.81 1.50 0.87
C MET A 104 -5.34 1.32 0.95
N THR A 105 -6.10 2.27 0.40
CA THR A 105 -7.57 2.18 0.36
C THR A 105 -8.02 1.04 -0.57
N GLU A 106 -7.47 1.02 -1.79
CA GLU A 106 -7.85 0.06 -2.83
C GLU A 106 -7.41 -1.36 -2.49
N SER A 107 -6.15 -1.55 -2.09
CA SER A 107 -5.64 -2.87 -1.67
C SER A 107 -6.36 -3.42 -0.43
N SER A 108 -6.74 -2.54 0.51
CA SER A 108 -7.55 -2.93 1.68
C SER A 108 -8.94 -3.41 1.25
N ALA A 109 -9.60 -2.73 0.31
CA ALA A 109 -10.91 -3.16 -0.21
C ALA A 109 -10.84 -4.54 -0.89
N THR A 110 -9.76 -4.81 -1.62
CA THR A 110 -9.51 -6.15 -2.18
C THR A 110 -9.32 -7.20 -1.08
N ARG A 111 -8.51 -6.90 -0.05
CA ARG A 111 -8.34 -7.80 1.11
C ARG A 111 -9.65 -8.04 1.88
N VAL A 112 -10.47 -7.01 2.10
CA VAL A 112 -11.81 -7.14 2.70
C VAL A 112 -12.64 -8.14 1.88
N THR A 113 -12.57 -8.05 0.55
CA THR A 113 -13.28 -8.98 -0.35
C THR A 113 -12.75 -10.38 -0.26
N ALA A 114 -11.44 -10.56 -0.23
CA ALA A 114 -10.83 -11.86 -0.08
C ALA A 114 -11.22 -12.52 1.26
N ASP A 115 -11.26 -11.75 2.36
CA ASP A 115 -11.50 -12.28 3.71
C ASP A 115 -12.97 -12.50 4.08
N TYR A 116 -13.89 -11.65 3.60
CA TYR A 116 -15.24 -11.58 4.15
C TYR A 116 -16.38 -11.75 3.15
N TYR A 117 -16.07 -11.82 1.85
CA TYR A 117 -17.08 -11.98 0.79
C TYR A 117 -16.81 -13.25 -0.04
N PRO A 118 -17.01 -14.45 0.55
CA PRO A 118 -16.76 -15.74 -0.12
C PRO A 118 -17.67 -15.97 -1.33
N GLU A 119 -18.84 -15.33 -1.38
CA GLU A 119 -19.77 -15.35 -2.50
C GLU A 119 -19.26 -14.62 -3.76
N VAL A 120 -18.16 -13.86 -3.64
CA VAL A 120 -17.51 -13.17 -4.76
C VAL A 120 -16.29 -13.98 -5.21
N PRO A 121 -16.41 -14.93 -6.16
CA PRO A 121 -15.33 -15.87 -6.48
C PRO A 121 -14.14 -15.21 -7.18
N ILE A 122 -12.98 -15.83 -7.03
CA ILE A 122 -11.82 -15.58 -7.89
C ILE A 122 -12.15 -16.02 -9.31
N GLN A 123 -11.93 -15.13 -10.28
CA GLN A 123 -12.16 -15.38 -11.69
C GLN A 123 -10.83 -15.72 -12.36
N PHE A 124 -10.65 -16.97 -12.76
CA PHE A 124 -9.47 -17.40 -13.50
C PHE A 124 -9.62 -17.06 -14.98
N SER A 125 -8.66 -16.29 -15.51
CA SER A 125 -8.66 -15.80 -16.89
C SER A 125 -7.33 -16.18 -17.55
N GLY A 126 -7.16 -17.47 -17.82
CA GLY A 126 -5.94 -18.02 -18.41
C GLY A 126 -5.24 -19.04 -17.50
N VAL A 127 -3.99 -19.36 -17.84
CA VAL A 127 -3.21 -20.39 -17.14
C VAL A 127 -2.73 -19.89 -15.78
N ASP A 128 -2.25 -18.66 -15.69
CA ASP A 128 -1.56 -18.10 -14.51
C ASP A 128 -2.20 -16.81 -13.95
N ARG A 129 -3.26 -16.32 -14.59
CA ARG A 129 -3.93 -15.07 -14.25
C ARG A 129 -5.30 -15.30 -13.67
N PHE A 130 -5.60 -14.53 -12.63
CA PHE A 130 -6.92 -14.47 -12.05
C PHE A 130 -7.19 -13.08 -11.47
N SER A 131 -8.46 -12.77 -11.28
CA SER A 131 -8.92 -11.53 -10.68
C SER A 131 -9.85 -11.77 -9.50
N LEU A 132 -9.88 -10.82 -8.57
CA LEU A 132 -10.93 -10.71 -7.57
C LEU A 132 -11.72 -9.44 -7.84
N ARG A 133 -13.01 -9.58 -8.15
CA ARG A 133 -13.83 -8.51 -8.77
C ARG A 133 -13.18 -7.99 -10.06
N SER A 134 -12.60 -6.80 -10.00
CA SER A 134 -11.96 -6.11 -11.13
C SER A 134 -10.46 -5.90 -10.92
N VAL A 135 -9.89 -6.45 -9.84
CA VAL A 135 -8.46 -6.35 -9.53
C VAL A 135 -7.79 -7.61 -10.05
N ASP A 136 -6.91 -7.44 -11.03
CA ASP A 136 -6.08 -8.52 -11.55
C ASP A 136 -4.90 -8.80 -10.59
N ILE A 137 -4.49 -10.06 -10.49
CA ILE A 137 -3.40 -10.46 -9.59
C ILE A 137 -2.09 -9.71 -9.87
N THR A 138 -1.83 -9.34 -11.13
CA THR A 138 -0.67 -8.52 -11.52
C THR A 138 -0.72 -7.10 -10.96
N THR A 139 -1.92 -6.56 -10.70
CA THR A 139 -2.06 -5.29 -9.97
C THR A 139 -1.61 -5.46 -8.51
N ALA A 140 -1.90 -6.61 -7.89
CA ALA A 140 -1.44 -6.86 -6.52
C ALA A 140 0.08 -7.03 -6.42
N HIS A 141 0.74 -7.49 -7.49
CA HIS A 141 2.21 -7.58 -7.56
C HIS A 141 2.89 -6.22 -7.41
N SER A 142 2.28 -5.15 -7.95
CA SER A 142 2.91 -3.83 -7.92
C SER A 142 2.75 -3.12 -6.58
N TRP A 143 1.80 -3.52 -5.73
CA TRP A 143 1.45 -2.78 -4.51
C TRP A 143 2.64 -2.57 -3.58
N LEU A 144 3.49 -3.58 -3.37
CA LEU A 144 4.64 -3.41 -2.48
C LEU A 144 5.66 -2.44 -3.06
N THR A 145 6.02 -2.60 -4.33
CA THR A 145 7.00 -1.76 -5.02
C THR A 145 6.54 -0.30 -5.14
N GLU A 146 5.25 -0.08 -5.42
CA GLU A 146 4.64 1.26 -5.40
C GLU A 146 4.69 1.88 -4.01
N ALA A 147 4.32 1.12 -2.97
CA ALA A 147 4.39 1.60 -1.59
C ALA A 147 5.82 1.97 -1.19
N GLN A 148 6.82 1.14 -1.52
CA GLN A 148 8.23 1.43 -1.28
C GLN A 148 8.64 2.76 -1.91
N THR A 149 8.30 2.95 -3.20
CA THR A 149 8.60 4.19 -3.94
C THR A 149 7.99 5.41 -3.25
N TYR A 150 6.71 5.33 -2.86
CA TYR A 150 6.06 6.44 -2.16
C TYR A 150 6.64 6.67 -0.77
N THR A 151 6.96 5.61 -0.03
CA THR A 151 7.53 5.73 1.32
C THR A 151 8.89 6.41 1.32
N MET A 152 9.75 6.10 0.34
CA MET A 152 11.05 6.74 0.19
C MET A 152 10.93 8.25 -0.04
N ALA A 153 10.05 8.69 -0.94
CA ALA A 153 9.83 10.11 -1.21
C ALA A 153 9.27 10.86 0.01
N ILE A 154 8.40 10.21 0.79
CA ILE A 154 7.84 10.80 2.01
C ILE A 154 8.92 10.95 3.09
N GLU A 155 9.70 9.89 3.30
CA GLU A 155 10.76 9.86 4.32
C GLU A 155 11.87 10.87 4.02
N GLU A 156 12.30 10.99 2.76
CA GLU A 156 13.29 11.97 2.32
C GLU A 156 12.86 13.40 2.69
N ALA A 157 11.64 13.80 2.32
CA ALA A 157 11.12 15.12 2.63
C ALA A 157 10.88 15.31 4.14
N TRP A 158 10.44 14.25 4.84
CA TRP A 158 10.22 14.31 6.28
C TRP A 158 11.50 14.60 7.06
N ASN A 159 12.60 13.94 6.68
CA ASN A 159 13.89 14.15 7.32
C ASN A 159 14.40 15.59 7.07
N GLN A 160 14.20 16.13 5.87
CA GLN A 160 14.62 17.50 5.55
C GLN A 160 13.87 18.56 6.35
N ILE A 161 12.58 18.38 6.65
CA ILE A 161 11.78 19.37 7.38
C ILE A 161 11.93 19.28 8.91
N ASN A 162 12.60 18.23 9.41
CA ASN A 162 12.85 17.99 10.83
C ASN A 162 14.35 17.92 11.18
N ALA A 163 15.23 18.20 10.22
CA ALA A 163 16.67 18.38 10.43
C ALA A 163 16.95 19.76 11.05
#